data_AF-A0A0G4MHP8-F1
#
_entry.id   AF-A0A0G4MHP8-F1
#
_cell.length_a   1.000
_cell.length_b   1.000
_cell.length_c   1.000
_cell.angle_alpha   90.00
_cell.angle_beta   90.00
_cell.angle_gamma   90.00
#
_symmetry.space_group_name_H-M   'P 1'
#
loop_
_entity.id
_entity.type
_entity.pdbx_description
1 polymer ?
#
loop_
_entity_poly.entity_id
_entity_poly.type
_entity_poly.pdbx_seq_one_letter_code
_entity_poly.pdbx_strand_id
1 'polypeptide(L)'
;MAYTRSSVTTTHDPARLSLTRREANKQDVFTWVGSIPPLLWGTHHFLFTPSTETPGGTTFVQREDFEGLLAVPFWPWRHSFKPSEPWARFNAGLKREAERVSGRG
;
A
#
# COMPACT_ATOMS: atom_id res chain seq x y z
N MET A 1 24.53 -15.95 7.26
CA MET A 1 23.10 -15.62 7.11
C MET A 1 22.69 -15.91 5.68
N ALA A 2 21.89 -16.95 5.45
CA ALA A 2 21.40 -17.28 4.11
C ALA A 2 20.11 -16.49 3.85
N TYR A 3 20.15 -15.59 2.85
CA TYR A 3 18.99 -14.85 2.37
C TYR A 3 18.30 -15.71 1.30
N THR A 4 17.15 -16.28 1.64
CA THR A 4 16.33 -17.03 0.67
C THR A 4 15.51 -16.03 -0.14
N ARG A 5 15.94 -15.77 -1.38
CA ARG A 5 15.15 -15.02 -2.38
C ARG A 5 14.04 -15.95 -2.91
N SER A 6 12.82 -15.75 -2.47
CA SER A 6 11.64 -16.38 -3.11
C SER A 6 11.25 -15.56 -4.33
N SER A 7 11.62 -16.01 -5.53
CA SER A 7 11.06 -15.48 -6.78
C SER A 7 9.74 -16.19 -7.08
N VAL A 8 8.64 -15.44 -7.06
CA VAL A 8 7.33 -15.93 -7.54
C VAL A 8 7.34 -15.82 -9.06
N THR A 9 7.44 -16.97 -9.74
CA THR A 9 7.24 -17.07 -11.19
C THR A 9 5.76 -17.37 -11.44
N THR A 10 5.00 -16.36 -11.88
CA THR A 10 3.60 -16.56 -12.28
C THR A 10 3.55 -16.99 -13.75
N THR A 11 3.12 -18.22 -13.98
CA THR A 11 2.84 -18.80 -15.30
C THR A 11 1.72 -18.04 -16.01
N HIS A 12 1.91 -17.75 -17.29
CA HIS A 12 1.08 -16.86 -18.12
C HIS A 12 -0.15 -17.62 -18.67
N ASP A 13 -1.36 -17.15 -18.35
CA ASP A 13 -2.61 -17.51 -19.04
C ASP A 13 -3.06 -16.30 -19.89
N PRO A 14 -3.07 -16.41 -21.23
CA PRO A 14 -3.28 -15.28 -22.13
C PRO A 14 -4.76 -14.82 -22.26
N ALA A 15 -5.73 -15.46 -21.62
CA ALA A 15 -7.15 -15.11 -21.80
C ALA A 15 -7.73 -14.13 -20.77
N ARG A 16 -6.97 -13.71 -19.75
CA ARG A 16 -7.46 -12.82 -18.69
C ARG A 16 -6.96 -11.39 -18.91
N LEU A 17 -7.82 -10.56 -19.50
CA LEU A 17 -7.71 -9.10 -19.70
C LEU A 17 -6.55 -8.45 -18.94
N SER A 18 -5.57 -7.99 -19.71
CA SER A 18 -4.38 -7.27 -19.27
C SER A 18 -4.72 -5.94 -18.60
N LEU A 19 -4.98 -5.97 -17.30
CA LEU A 19 -4.81 -4.83 -16.40
C LEU A 19 -3.49 -5.06 -15.66
N THR A 20 -2.49 -4.25 -15.98
CA THR A 20 -1.17 -4.25 -15.34
C THR A 20 -1.34 -4.17 -13.83
N ARG A 21 -1.16 -5.30 -13.15
CA ARG A 21 -1.15 -5.42 -11.69
C ARG A 21 -0.07 -4.48 -11.14
N ARG A 22 -0.48 -3.33 -10.59
CA ARG A 22 0.42 -2.29 -10.05
C ARG A 22 0.95 -2.72 -8.67
N GLU A 23 1.95 -3.59 -8.68
CA GLU A 23 2.65 -4.03 -7.48
C GLU A 23 4.09 -3.51 -7.49
N ALA A 24 4.51 -2.92 -6.37
CA ALA A 24 5.86 -2.44 -6.16
C ALA A 24 6.30 -2.81 -4.74
N ASN A 25 7.55 -3.24 -4.58
CA ASN A 25 8.17 -3.46 -3.29
C ASN A 25 9.61 -2.93 -3.34
N LYS A 26 9.74 -1.64 -3.08
CA LYS A 26 10.98 -0.89 -3.04
C LYS A 26 11.12 -0.21 -1.68
N GLN A 27 12.31 0.29 -1.39
CA GLN A 27 12.60 0.93 -0.10
C GLN A 27 11.73 2.18 0.16
N ASP A 28 11.43 2.93 -0.90
CA ASP A 28 10.67 4.18 -0.88
C ASP A 28 9.16 3.97 -1.16
N VAL A 29 8.78 2.81 -1.69
CA VAL A 29 7.40 2.54 -2.06
C VAL A 29 7.03 1.07 -1.99
N PHE A 30 5.90 0.80 -1.33
CA PHE A 30 5.20 -0.47 -1.44
C PHE A 30 3.79 -0.23 -2.01
N THR A 31 3.40 -0.97 -3.05
CA THR A 31 2.05 -0.89 -3.64
C THR A 31 1.47 -2.27 -3.89
N TRP A 32 0.15 -2.36 -3.75
CA TRP A 32 -0.60 -3.52 -4.19
C TRP A 32 -2.01 -3.14 -4.64
N VAL A 33 -2.63 -3.99 -5.45
CA VAL A 33 -4.02 -3.80 -5.89
C VAL A 33 -4.93 -4.68 -5.06
N GLY A 34 -5.79 -4.06 -4.26
CA GLY A 34 -6.97 -4.67 -3.67
C GLY A 34 -8.11 -4.67 -4.70
N SER A 35 -8.97 -5.69 -4.66
CA SER A 35 -10.17 -5.71 -5.49
C SER A 35 -11.32 -6.33 -4.72
N ILE A 36 -12.53 -5.82 -4.94
CA ILE A 36 -13.78 -6.51 -4.63
C ILE A 36 -14.40 -6.85 -5.98
N PRO A 37 -14.04 -7.98 -6.60
CA PRO A 37 -14.57 -8.33 -7.91
C PRO A 37 -16.09 -8.53 -7.83
N PRO A 38 -16.89 -7.98 -8.77
CA PRO A 38 -16.53 -7.18 -9.96
C PRO A 38 -16.69 -5.66 -9.79
N LEU A 39 -16.83 -5.14 -8.57
CA LEU A 39 -17.39 -3.81 -8.30
C LEU A 39 -16.35 -2.68 -8.26
N LEU A 40 -15.21 -2.90 -7.61
CA LEU A 40 -14.22 -1.85 -7.34
C LEU A 40 -12.80 -2.43 -7.28
N TRP A 41 -11.84 -1.65 -7.77
CA TRP A 41 -10.40 -1.86 -7.56
C TRP A 41 -9.83 -0.69 -6.76
N GLY A 42 -8.91 -0.98 -5.84
CA GLY A 42 -8.20 0.00 -5.04
C GLY A 42 -6.70 -0.28 -5.08
N THR A 43 -5.91 0.63 -5.62
CA THR A 43 -4.45 0.55 -5.54
C THR A 43 -4.00 1.18 -4.23
N HIS A 44 -3.48 0.37 -3.31
CA HIS A 44 -2.90 0.83 -2.06
C HIS A 44 -1.45 1.25 -2.28
N HIS A 45 -1.07 2.40 -1.73
CA HIS A 45 0.27 2.96 -1.78
C HIS A 45 0.78 3.26 -0.37
N PHE A 46 1.99 2.79 -0.09
CA PHE A 46 2.72 3.00 1.15
C PHE A 46 4.03 3.68 0.73
N LEU A 47 4.15 4.97 1.03
CA LEU A 47 5.26 5.81 0.58
C LEU A 47 6.11 6.21 1.78
N PHE A 48 7.44 6.14 1.60
CA PHE A 48 8.42 6.50 2.60
C PHE A 48 9.36 7.55 2.01
N THR A 49 9.36 8.75 2.58
CA THR A 49 10.23 9.86 2.12
C THR A 49 10.95 10.49 3.30
N PRO A 50 12.10 11.15 3.10
CA PRO A 50 12.70 11.99 4.13
C PRO A 50 11.67 12.99 4.67
N SER A 51 11.66 13.20 5.99
CA SER A 51 10.75 14.14 6.63
C SER A 51 11.23 15.58 6.46
N THR A 52 10.32 16.48 6.13
CA THR A 52 10.55 17.93 6.10
C THR A 52 10.30 18.60 7.46
N GLU A 53 9.63 17.91 8.38
CA GLU A 53 9.26 18.43 9.70
C GLU A 53 10.20 17.94 10.80
N THR A 54 10.69 16.70 10.68
CA THR A 54 11.61 16.08 11.64
C THR A 54 12.94 15.79 10.95
N PRO A 55 14.01 16.57 11.19
CA PRO A 55 15.32 16.31 10.61
C PRO A 55 15.82 14.90 10.90
N GLY A 56 16.26 14.18 9.86
CA GLY A 56 16.68 12.77 9.95
C GLY A 56 15.52 11.77 10.10
N GLY A 57 14.27 12.25 10.16
CA GLY A 57 13.07 11.42 10.21
C GLY A 57 12.58 10.96 8.85
N THR A 58 11.55 10.10 8.87
CA THR A 58 10.83 9.63 7.68
C THR A 58 9.37 10.05 7.76
N THR A 59 8.83 10.57 6.66
CA THR A 59 7.40 10.75 6.45
C THR A 59 6.84 9.49 5.81
N PHE A 60 5.86 8.88 6.47
CA PHE A 60 5.10 7.77 5.93
C PHE A 60 3.72 8.25 5.46
N VAL A 61 3.38 7.96 4.20
CA VAL A 61 2.06 8.27 3.63
C VAL A 61 1.39 6.99 3.18
N GLN A 62 0.15 6.79 3.63
CA GLN A 62 -0.75 5.78 3.10
C GLN A 62 -1.79 6.45 2.19
N ARG A 63 -1.91 5.95 0.97
CA ARG A 63 -2.91 6.39 -0.02
C ARG A 63 -3.61 5.18 -0.62
N GLU A 64 -4.84 5.38 -1.08
CA GLU A 64 -5.52 4.41 -1.92
C GLU A 64 -6.18 5.13 -3.09
N ASP A 65 -5.86 4.69 -4.29
CA ASP A 65 -6.45 5.20 -5.54
C ASP A 65 -7.52 4.21 -6.01
N PHE A 66 -8.77 4.67 -6.06
CA PHE A 66 -9.90 3.85 -6.50
C PHE A 66 -10.10 3.96 -8.00
N GLU A 67 -10.22 2.82 -8.68
CA GLU A 67 -10.45 2.72 -10.12
C GLU A 67 -11.68 1.82 -10.39
N GLY A 68 -12.48 2.16 -11.42
CA GLY A 68 -13.64 1.37 -11.84
C GLY A 68 -14.87 2.20 -12.20
N LEU A 69 -15.87 1.55 -12.83
CA LEU A 69 -17.09 2.20 -13.34
C LEU A 69 -17.90 2.91 -12.23
N LEU A 70 -17.77 2.44 -10.99
CA LEU A 70 -18.44 3.00 -9.82
C LEU A 70 -17.56 3.95 -8.99
N ALA A 71 -16.30 4.20 -9.37
CA ALA A 71 -15.41 5.08 -8.59
C ALA A 71 -15.95 6.53 -8.51
N VAL A 72 -16.57 7.03 -9.59
CA VAL A 72 -17.17 8.37 -9.64
C VAL A 72 -18.42 8.49 -8.74
N PRO A 73 -19.44 7.61 -8.86
CA PRO A 73 -20.59 7.67 -7.96
C PRO A 73 -20.26 7.31 -6.50
N PHE A 74 -19.19 6.56 -6.24
CA PHE A 74 -18.74 6.21 -4.88
C PHE A 74 -17.88 7.30 -4.23
N TRP A 75 -17.37 8.27 -5.01
CA TRP A 75 -16.52 9.36 -4.53
C TRP A 75 -17.12 10.14 -3.35
N PRO A 76 -18.43 10.51 -3.33
CA PRO A 76 -19.03 11.21 -2.19
C PRO A 76 -19.01 10.41 -0.88
N TRP A 77 -18.99 9.08 -0.95
CA TRP A 77 -19.01 8.19 0.22
C TRP A 77 -17.65 7.56 0.55
N ARG A 78 -16.58 7.93 -0.18
CA ARG A 78 -15.24 7.36 -0.01
C ARG A 78 -14.68 7.44 1.42
N HIS A 79 -15.11 8.44 2.19
CA HIS A 79 -14.72 8.62 3.59
C HIS A 79 -15.65 7.88 4.57
N SER A 80 -16.88 7.53 4.15
CA SER A 80 -17.88 6.84 4.96
C SER A 80 -17.56 5.36 5.18
N PHE A 81 -16.80 4.75 4.25
CA PHE A 81 -16.47 3.32 4.29
C PHE A 81 -15.06 3.01 4.77
N LYS A 82 -14.24 4.03 5.04
CA LYS A 82 -12.91 3.84 5.62
C LYS A 82 -12.95 4.15 7.11
N PRO A 83 -13.12 3.14 7.99
CA PRO A 83 -12.94 3.37 9.40
C PRO A 83 -11.51 3.87 9.61
N SER A 84 -11.37 5.09 10.14
CA SER A 84 -10.07 5.73 10.37
C SER A 84 -9.28 5.04 11.47
N GLU A 85 -9.97 4.42 12.43
CA GLU A 85 -9.37 3.83 13.62
C GLU A 85 -8.47 2.61 13.34
N PRO A 86 -8.87 1.58 12.56
CA PRO A 86 -7.97 0.48 12.21
C PRO A 86 -6.69 0.95 11.51
N TRP A 87 -6.82 1.91 10.59
CA TRP A 87 -5.67 2.46 9.88
C TRP A 87 -4.77 3.32 10.77
N ALA A 88 -5.33 4.09 11.69
CA ALA A 88 -4.56 4.81 12.70
C ALA A 88 -3.77 3.84 13.60
N ARG A 89 -4.39 2.74 14.04
CA ARG A 89 -3.73 1.69 14.83
C ARG A 89 -2.63 0.99 14.04
N PHE A 90 -2.88 0.69 12.76
CA PHE A 90 -1.86 0.15 11.86
C PHE A 90 -0.65 1.08 11.75
N ASN A 91 -0.89 2.37 11.46
CA ASN A 91 0.18 3.37 11.32
C ASN A 91 0.99 3.52 12.61
N ALA A 92 0.32 3.54 13.77
CA ALA A 92 1.00 3.58 15.06
C ALA A 92 1.84 2.32 15.33
N GLY A 93 1.34 1.14 14.95
CA GLY A 93 2.08 -0.12 15.03
C GLY A 93 3.32 -0.13 14.14
N LEU A 94 3.16 0.30 12.88
CA LEU A 94 4.25 0.40 11.92
C LEU A 94 5.35 1.34 12.41
N LYS A 95 4.96 2.53 12.89
CA LYS A 95 5.91 3.51 13.46
C LYS A 95 6.68 2.92 14.63
N ARG A 96 5.97 2.34 15.61
CA ARG A 96 6.57 1.74 16.80
C ARG A 96 7.60 0.67 16.43
N GLU A 97 7.27 -0.21 15.48
CA GLU A 97 8.16 -1.27 15.06
C GLU A 97 9.38 -0.73 14.30
N ALA A 98 9.20 0.25 13.41
CA ALA A 98 10.30 0.89 12.70
C ALA A 98 11.29 1.55 13.68
N GLU A 99 10.79 2.29 14.67
CA GLU A 99 11.63 2.91 15.71
C GLU A 99 12.35 1.85 16.56
N ARG A 100 11.66 0.77 16.92
CA ARG A 100 12.24 -0.35 17.67
C ARG A 100 13.36 -1.07 16.92
N VAL A 101 13.27 -1.18 15.60
CA VAL A 101 14.31 -1.81 14.76
C VAL A 101 15.47 -0.85 14.54
N SER A 102 15.21 0.44 14.29
CA SER A 102 16.25 1.45 14.11
C SER A 102 17.09 1.71 15.38
N GLY A 103 16.49 1.59 16.57
CA GLY A 103 17.19 1.74 17.85
C GLY A 103 18.02 0.54 18.31
N ARG A 104 18.08 -0.54 17.51
CA ARG A 104 18.93 -1.72 17.78
C ARG A 104 20.29 -1.67 17.04
N GLY A 105 20.65 -0.51 16.50
CA GLY A 105 21.95 -0.25 15.87
C GLY A 105 23.06 0.03 16.88
#